data_AF-A0A1A2JP68-F1
#
_entry.id   AF-A0A1A2JP68-F1
#
_cell.length_a   1.000
_cell.length_b   1.000
_cell.length_c   1.000
_cell.angle_alpha   90.00
_cell.angle_beta   90.00
_cell.angle_gamma   90.00
#
_symmetry.space_group_name_H-M   'P 1'
#
loop_
_entity.id
_entity.type
_entity.pdbx_description
1 polymer ?
#
loop_
_entity_poly.entity_id
_entity_poly.type
_entity_poly.pdbx_seq_one_letter_code
_entity_poly.pdbx_strand_id
1 'polypeptide(L)' 'MRKKVEIEIDVDLIDEAIRRFHLADAREAVNLGLRTLLAEADADESNEVYDEFSDLSAWQLRRGGGGDAP' A
#
# COMPACT_ATOMS: atom_id res chain seq x y z
N MET A 1 20.11 9.23 -7.70
CA MET A 1 21.05 8.94 -8.81
C MET A 1 20.40 7.90 -9.71
N ARG A 2 20.33 8.11 -11.03
CA ARG A 2 19.76 7.11 -11.96
C ARG A 2 20.92 6.34 -12.60
N LYS A 3 20.90 5.02 -12.51
CA LYS A 3 21.82 4.13 -13.23
C LYS A 3 21.07 3.51 -14.40
N LYS A 4 21.71 3.39 -15.56
CA LYS A 4 21.17 2.65 -16.69
C LYS A 4 21.42 1.16 -16.43
N VAL A 5 20.38 0.34 -16.57
CA VAL A 5 20.43 -1.11 -16.47
C VAL A 5 19.79 -1.66 -17.74
N GLU A 6 20.40 -2.68 -18.33
CA GLU A 6 19.87 -3.37 -19.51
C GLU A 6 19.44 -4.77 -19.08
N ILE A 7 18.19 -5.12 -19.37
CA ILE A 7 17.56 -6.40 -19.02
C ILE A 7 16.65 -6.84 -20.18
N GLU A 8 16.54 -8.15 -20.38
CA GLU A 8 15.58 -8.73 -21.33
C GLU A 8 14.27 -9.02 -20.60
N ILE A 9 13.16 -8.62 -21.20
CA ILE A 9 11.81 -8.80 -20.65
C ILE A 9 10.90 -9.25 -21.80
N ASP A 10 9.98 -10.14 -21.49
CA ASP A 10 8.90 -10.51 -22.41
C ASP A 10 8.07 -9.27 -22.78
N VAL A 11 7.92 -9.03 -24.08
CA VAL A 11 7.18 -7.88 -24.60
C VAL A 11 5.68 -8.00 -24.31
N ASP A 12 5.14 -9.22 -24.29
CA ASP A 12 3.72 -9.45 -24.06
C ASP A 12 3.34 -9.08 -22.61
N LEU A 13 4.27 -9.30 -21.67
CA LEU A 13 4.11 -8.88 -20.27
C LEU A 13 4.12 -7.36 -20.11
N ILE A 14 5.01 -6.67 -20.84
CA ILE A 14 5.07 -5.21 -20.84
C ILE A 14 3.81 -4.62 -21.44
N ASP A 15 3.37 -5.14 -22.58
CA ASP A 15 2.18 -4.66 -23.27
C ASP A 15 0.91 -4.87 -22.44
N GLU A 16 0.77 -6.03 -21.79
CA GLU A 16 -0.35 -6.27 -20.88
C GLU A 16 -0.30 -5.36 -19.64
N ALA A 17 0.88 -5.11 -19.07
CA ALA A 17 1.02 -4.17 -17.95
C ALA A 17 0.65 -2.74 -18.37
N ILE A 18 1.13 -2.29 -19.52
CA ILE A 18 0.78 -0.98 -20.09
C ILE A 18 -0.73 -0.88 -20.31
N ARG A 19 -1.35 -1.90 -20.90
CA ARG A 19 -2.79 -1.94 -21.17
C ARG A 19 -3.63 -1.96 -19.89
N ARG A 20 -3.24 -2.80 -18.91
CA ARG A 20 -3.99 -3.04 -17.67
C ARG A 20 -3.89 -1.89 -16.69
N PHE A 21 -2.74 -1.22 -16.64
CA PHE A 21 -2.48 -0.13 -15.71
C PHE A 21 -2.43 1.24 -16.40
N HIS A 22 -2.75 1.32 -17.69
CA HIS A 22 -2.79 2.55 -18.49
C HIS A 22 -1.49 3.36 -18.45
N LEU A 23 -0.35 2.66 -18.60
CA LEU A 23 0.97 3.27 -18.48
C LEU A 23 1.43 3.86 -19.82
N ALA A 24 2.36 4.81 -19.77
CA ALA A 24 2.86 5.46 -20.98
C ALA A 24 3.95 4.65 -21.69
N ASP A 25 4.80 3.95 -20.94
CA ASP A 25 5.96 3.25 -21.48
C ASP A 25 6.39 2.04 -20.65
N ALA A 26 7.29 1.23 -21.23
CA ALA A 26 7.85 0.04 -20.59
C ALA A 26 8.65 0.37 -19.31
N ARG A 27 9.28 1.54 -19.25
CA ARG A 27 10.05 1.98 -18.07
C ARG A 27 9.12 2.22 -16.89
N GLU A 28 7.95 2.78 -17.14
CA GLU A 28 6.91 3.00 -16.16
C GLU A 28 6.31 1.68 -15.68
N ALA A 29 6.06 0.74 -16.60
CA ALA A 29 5.63 -0.63 -16.26
C ALA A 29 6.62 -1.33 -15.33
N VAL A 30 7.91 -1.32 -15.68
CA VAL A 30 8.97 -1.91 -14.85
C VAL A 30 9.07 -1.21 -13.49
N ASN A 31 9.03 0.12 -13.48
CA ASN A 31 9.11 0.88 -12.24
C ASN A 31 7.89 0.66 -11.32
N LEU A 32 6.70 0.49 -11.90
CA LEU A 32 5.50 0.13 -11.15
C LEU A 32 5.65 -1.27 -10.54
N GLY A 33 6.01 -2.27 -11.35
CA GLY A 33 6.21 -3.64 -10.88
C GLY A 33 7.22 -3.74 -9.74
N LEU A 34 8.39 -3.09 -9.89
CA LEU A 34 9.40 -3.07 -8.83
C LEU A 34 8.92 -2.38 -7.54
N ARG A 35 8.14 -1.29 -7.66
CA ARG A 35 7.57 -0.61 -6.49
C ARG A 35 6.55 -1.47 -5.77
N THR A 36 5.71 -2.20 -6.50
CA THR A 36 4.74 -3.12 -5.90
C THR A 36 5.45 -4.24 -5.14
N LEU A 37 6.50 -4.85 -5.71
CA LEU A 37 7.28 -5.88 -5.02
C LEU A 37 7.93 -5.38 -3.73
N LEU A 38 8.44 -4.15 -3.73
CA LEU A 38 9.03 -3.55 -2.52
C LEU A 38 7.96 -3.18 -1.49
N ALA A 39 6.82 -2.63 -1.93
CA ALA A 39 5.72 -2.29 -1.04
C ALA A 39 5.10 -3.53 -0.37
N GLU A 40 5.04 -4.66 -1.08
CA GLU A 40 4.59 -5.93 -0.50
C GLU A 40 5.59 -6.46 0.53
N ALA A 41 6.90 -6.36 0.25
CA ALA A 41 7.93 -6.73 1.22
C ALA A 41 7.90 -5.86 2.50
N ASP A 42 7.67 -4.55 2.37
CA ASP A 42 7.54 -3.63 3.51
C ASP A 42 6.21 -3.85 4.27
N ALA A 43 5.15 -4.29 3.58
CA ALA A 43 3.85 -4.60 4.19
C ALA A 43 3.92 -5.83 5.11
N ASP A 44 4.72 -6.84 4.75
CA ASP A 44 4.97 -8.01 5.60
C ASP A 44 5.75 -7.65 6.87
N GLU A 45 6.62 -6.63 6.84
CA GLU A 45 7.32 -6.14 8.04
C GLU A 45 6.43 -5.27 8.95
N SER A 46 5.40 -4.64 8.40
CA SER A 46 4.48 -3.74 9.14
C SER A 46 3.19 -4.41 9.62
N ASN A 47 3.06 -5.73 9.45
CA ASN A 47 2.02 -6.53 10.09
C ASN A 47 2.32 -6.82 11.58
N GLU A 48 2.89 -5.85 12.30
CA GLU A 48 2.66 -5.73 13.74
C GLU A 48 1.17 -5.41 13.91
N VAL A 49 0.39 -6.49 14.05
CA VAL A 49 -1.04 -6.54 14.28
C VAL A 49 -1.50 -5.32 15.06
N TYR A 50 -2.29 -4.45 14.41
CA TYR A 50 -3.07 -3.46 15.13
C TYR A 50 -4.04 -4.21 16.05
N ASP A 51 -3.65 -4.38 17.30
CA ASP A 51 -4.44 -5.05 18.31
C ASP A 51 -5.47 -4.07 18.86
N GLU A 52 -6.66 -4.08 18.25
CA GLU A 52 -7.82 -3.30 18.67
C GLU A 52 -8.30 -3.68 20.10
N PHE A 53 -7.70 -4.70 20.73
CA PHE A 53 -7.91 -5.07 22.14
C PHE A 53 -6.92 -4.43 23.13
N SER A 54 -5.83 -3.83 22.66
CA SER A 54 -4.85 -3.13 23.51
C SER A 54 -5.21 -1.66 23.75
N ASP A 55 -6.09 -1.08 22.91
CA ASP A 55 -6.52 0.30 23.05
C ASP A 55 -7.74 0.42 23.99
N LEU A 56 -7.46 0.49 25.30
CA LEU A 56 -8.46 0.74 26.36
C LEU A 56 -9.26 2.05 26.16
N SER A 57 -8.81 2.93 25.26
CA SER A 57 -9.54 4.13 24.87
C SER A 57 -10.75 3.84 23.97
N ALA A 58 -10.78 2.68 23.29
CA ALA A 58 -11.89 2.25 22.43
C ALA A 58 -13.20 1.98 23.20
N TRP A 59 -13.12 1.71 24.51
CA TRP A 59 -14.28 1.52 25.40
C TRP A 59 -14.75 2.81 26.08
N GLN A 60 -14.04 3.93 25.91
CA GLN A 60 -14.48 5.20 26.47
C GLN A 60 -15.57 5.80 25.59
N LEU A 61 -16.81 5.37 25.89
CA LEU A 61 -18.03 5.94 25.35
C LEU A 61 -18.04 7.45 25.58
N ARG A 62 -17.65 8.23 24.56
CA ARG A 62 -17.87 9.67 24.54
C ARG A 62 -19.38 9.93 24.55
N ARG A 63 -19.97 10.04 25.73
CA ARG A 63 -21.31 10.60 25.92
C ARG A 63 -21.23 11.79 26.86
N GLY A 64 -20.84 12.93 26.28
CA GLY A 64 -21.30 14.22 26.78
C GLY A 64 -22.78 14.36 26.43
N GLY A 65 -23.61 14.69 27.42
CA GLY A 65 -25.03 14.97 27.24
C GLY A 65 -25.71 15.02 28.60
N GLY A 66 -25.86 16.24 29.14
CA GLY A 66 -26.30 16.50 30.50
C GLY A 66 -27.78 16.21 30.79
N GLY A 67 -28.16 16.43 32.04
CA GLY A 67 -29.55 16.42 32.49
C GLY A 67 -29.72 15.93 33.92
N ASP A 68 -29.61 16.88 34.84
CA ASP A 68 -30.47 17.15 36.02
C ASP A 68 -30.86 16.05 37.04
N ALA A 69 -31.01 16.52 38.28
CA ALA A 69 -31.26 15.80 39.53
C ALA A 69 -32.69 15.20 39.62
N PRO A 70 -33.03 14.45 40.69
CA PRO A 70 -33.28 15.05 42.01
C PRO A 70 -32.51 14.41 43.18
#